data_AF-A0A2S0UCK4-F1
#
_entry.id   AF-A0A2S0UCK4-F1
#
_cell.length_a   1.000
_cell.length_b   1.000
_cell.length_c   1.000
_cell.angle_alpha   90.00
_cell.angle_beta   90.00
_cell.angle_gamma   90.00
#
_symmetry.space_group_name_H-M   'P 1'
#
loop_
_entity.id
_entity.type
_entity.pdbx_description
1 polymer ?
#
loop_
_entity_poly.entity_id
_entity_poly.type
_entity_poly.pdbx_seq_one_letter_code
_entity_poly.pdbx_strand_id
1 'polypeptide(L)'
;MWITQSPDLKIRYLLDEDDQLLARWLSNPMVLEYYEGRDHVHDLALVRQHFYEDRDDGITSGIIQYQDQDIGYIQTYPIDKEEREIVETRP
;
A
#
# COMPACT_ATOMS: atom_id res chain seq x y z
N MET A 1 2.49 -6.97 14.60
CA MET A 1 3.94 -7.15 14.35
C MET A 1 4.43 -5.93 13.55
N TRP A 2 5.64 -5.44 13.81
CA TRP A 2 6.18 -4.24 13.16
C TRP A 2 7.15 -4.61 12.04
N ILE A 3 7.09 -3.88 10.93
CA ILE A 3 8.11 -3.89 9.86
C ILE A 3 9.29 -3.00 10.31
N THR A 4 8.99 -1.81 10.82
CA THR A 4 9.99 -0.90 11.41
C THR A 4 9.34 0.01 12.45
N GLN A 5 10.14 0.52 13.39
CA GLN A 5 9.65 1.35 14.49
C GLN A 5 10.66 2.45 14.82
N SER A 6 10.18 3.69 14.83
CA SER A 6 10.83 4.87 15.41
C SER A 6 9.87 5.53 16.41
N PRO A 7 10.31 6.53 17.20
CA PRO A 7 9.47 7.16 18.22
C PRO A 7 8.13 7.67 17.68
N ASP A 8 8.18 8.40 16.56
CA ASP A 8 6.99 9.06 15.99
C ASP A 8 6.43 8.34 14.76
N LEU A 9 7.24 7.55 14.05
CA LEU A 9 6.86 6.88 12.81
C LEU A 9 7.06 5.37 12.92
N LYS A 10 6.01 4.60 12.68
CA LYS A 10 6.03 3.14 12.75
C LYS A 10 5.41 2.56 11.49
N ILE A 11 5.83 1.37 11.10
CA ILE A 11 5.19 0.62 10.02
C ILE A 11 4.83 -0.74 10.57
N ARG A 12 3.53 -1.06 10.62
CA ARG A 12 3.02 -2.38 10.98
C ARG A 12 2.65 -3.16 9.73
N TYR A 13 2.65 -4.49 9.82
CA TYR A 13 2.10 -5.30 8.74
C TYR A 13 0.61 -4.98 8.54
N LEU A 14 0.19 -5.01 7.27
CA LEU A 14 -1.23 -4.95 6.91
C LEU A 14 -1.94 -6.20 7.44
N LEU A 15 -3.08 -6.01 8.08
CA LEU A 15 -3.93 -7.07 8.62
C LEU A 15 -5.25 -7.14 7.82
N ASP A 16 -5.94 -8.28 7.90
CA ASP A 16 -7.22 -8.48 7.20
C ASP A 16 -8.30 -7.49 7.66
N GLU A 17 -8.23 -7.03 8.91
CA GLU A 17 -9.12 -6.04 9.50
C GLU A 17 -8.91 -4.60 9.00
N ASP A 18 -7.81 -4.35 8.29
CA ASP A 18 -7.51 -3.05 7.70
C ASP A 18 -8.22 -2.81 6.36
N ASP A 19 -8.96 -3.79 5.85
CA ASP A 19 -9.64 -3.71 4.56
C ASP A 19 -10.59 -2.50 4.47
N GLN A 20 -11.33 -2.23 5.54
CA GLN A 20 -12.20 -1.07 5.67
C GLN A 20 -11.42 0.23 5.77
N LEU A 21 -10.23 0.21 6.39
CA LEU A 21 -9.37 1.40 6.45
C LEU A 21 -8.86 1.75 5.05
N LEU A 22 -8.38 0.77 4.29
CA LEU A 22 -7.94 0.93 2.91
C LEU A 22 -9.08 1.40 2.01
N ALA A 23 -10.26 0.78 2.10
CA ALA A 23 -11.43 1.20 1.33
C ALA A 23 -11.83 2.66 1.61
N ARG A 24 -11.74 3.12 2.87
CA ARG A 24 -12.00 4.53 3.20
C ARG A 24 -10.98 5.48 2.55
N TRP A 25 -9.71 5.11 2.52
CA TRP A 25 -8.68 5.93 1.86
C TRP A 25 -8.85 5.93 0.34
N LEU A 26 -9.11 4.77 -0.26
CA LEU A 26 -9.30 4.62 -1.71
C LEU A 26 -10.67 5.10 -2.21
N SER A 27 -11.58 5.46 -1.32
CA SER A 27 -12.82 6.18 -1.64
C SER A 27 -12.68 7.70 -1.50
N ASN A 28 -11.56 8.19 -0.96
CA ASN A 28 -11.35 9.63 -0.77
C ASN A 28 -10.85 10.26 -2.08
N PRO A 29 -11.61 11.21 -2.67
CA PRO A 29 -11.22 11.82 -3.94
C PRO A 29 -9.89 12.57 -3.89
N MET A 30 -9.47 13.07 -2.71
CA MET A 30 -8.16 13.70 -2.54
C MET A 30 -7.01 12.69 -2.59
N VAL A 31 -7.25 11.44 -2.16
CA VAL A 31 -6.25 10.36 -2.29
C VAL A 31 -6.21 9.87 -3.73
N LEU A 32 -7.39 9.70 -4.35
CA LEU A 32 -7.52 9.26 -5.74
C LEU A 32 -6.95 10.26 -6.76
N GLU A 33 -6.84 11.55 -6.40
CA GLU A 33 -6.17 12.54 -7.24
C GLU A 33 -4.68 12.23 -7.44
N TYR A 34 -4.03 11.62 -6.44
CA TYR A 34 -2.60 11.30 -6.47
C TYR A 34 -2.32 9.80 -6.61
N TYR A 35 -3.33 8.94 -6.44
CA TYR A 35 -3.22 7.49 -6.48
C TYR A 35 -4.33 6.88 -7.35
N GLU A 36 -3.98 6.19 -8.43
CA GLU A 36 -4.86 5.47 -9.39
C GLU A 36 -5.92 6.27 -10.19
N GLY A 37 -6.05 7.58 -10.01
CA GLY A 37 -6.92 8.40 -10.85
C GLY A 37 -8.39 8.30 -10.46
N ARG A 38 -9.11 9.41 -10.65
CA ARG A 38 -10.43 9.70 -10.07
C ARG A 38 -11.58 8.78 -10.49
N ASP A 39 -11.37 7.89 -11.45
CA ASP A 39 -12.45 7.13 -12.10
C ASP A 39 -12.70 5.75 -11.47
N HIS A 40 -11.87 5.31 -10.51
CA HIS A 40 -12.07 4.04 -9.80
C HIS A 40 -12.55 4.28 -8.37
N VAL A 41 -13.87 4.28 -8.19
CA VAL A 41 -14.45 4.08 -6.87
C VAL A 41 -14.15 2.63 -6.49
N HIS A 42 -13.12 2.43 -5.67
CA HIS A 42 -12.74 1.11 -5.19
C HIS A 42 -13.83 0.57 -4.27
N ASP A 43 -14.63 -0.37 -4.78
CA ASP A 43 -15.52 -1.20 -3.97
C ASP A 43 -14.65 -2.06 -3.02
N LEU A 44 -15.15 -2.33 -1.82
CA LEU A 44 -14.44 -3.12 -0.79
C LEU A 44 -13.99 -4.49 -1.33
N ALA A 45 -14.76 -5.06 -2.26
CA ALA A 45 -14.40 -6.29 -2.97
C ALA A 45 -13.11 -6.14 -3.80
N LEU A 46 -12.95 -5.01 -4.51
CA LEU A 46 -11.76 -4.72 -5.32
C LEU A 46 -10.53 -4.54 -4.42
N VAL A 47 -10.71 -3.85 -3.28
CA VAL A 47 -9.64 -3.67 -2.28
C VAL A 47 -9.16 -5.02 -1.76
N ARG A 48 -10.08 -5.94 -1.44
CA ARG A 48 -9.67 -7.29 -0.99
C ARG A 48 -8.93 -8.04 -2.08
N GLN A 49 -9.43 -8.03 -3.31
CA GLN A 49 -8.79 -8.71 -4.42
C GLN A 49 -7.36 -8.18 -4.64
N HIS A 50 -7.19 -6.87 -4.83
CA HIS A 50 -5.89 -6.28 -5.16
C HIS A 50 -4.89 -6.26 -4.02
N PHE A 51 -5.33 -6.01 -2.78
CA PHE A 51 -4.42 -5.81 -1.65
C PHE A 51 -4.21 -7.07 -0.82
N TYR A 52 -4.99 -8.13 -0.98
CA TYR A 52 -4.89 -9.35 -0.15
C TYR A 52 -4.77 -10.65 -0.96
N GLU A 53 -5.47 -10.78 -2.09
CA GLU A 53 -5.54 -12.03 -2.86
C GLU A 53 -4.52 -12.09 -3.99
N ASP A 54 -4.44 -11.05 -4.82
CA ASP A 54 -3.52 -10.95 -5.96
C ASP A 54 -2.13 -10.42 -5.52
N ARG A 55 -1.51 -11.06 -4.51
CA ARG A 55 -0.15 -10.72 -4.08
C ARG A 55 0.88 -11.66 -4.72
N ASP A 56 1.78 -11.09 -5.53
CA ASP A 56 3.02 -11.75 -5.94
C ASP A 56 3.88 -12.15 -4.74
N ASP A 57 4.60 -13.26 -4.90
CA ASP A 57 5.54 -13.75 -3.91
C ASP A 57 6.63 -12.70 -3.62
N GLY A 58 6.80 -12.34 -2.35
CA GLY A 58 7.81 -11.36 -1.91
C GLY A 58 7.29 -9.94 -1.69
N ILE A 59 6.01 -9.66 -1.99
CA ILE A 59 5.35 -8.41 -1.60
C ILE A 59 5.17 -8.36 -0.08
N THR A 60 5.66 -7.28 0.52
CA THR A 60 5.36 -6.91 1.92
C THR A 60 4.47 -5.68 1.95
N SER A 61 3.28 -5.83 2.52
CA SER A 61 2.29 -4.76 2.69
C SER A 61 2.26 -4.27 4.14
N GLY A 62 2.19 -2.96 4.33
CA GLY A 62 2.21 -2.33 5.64
C GLY A 62 1.33 -1.08 5.76
N ILE A 63 1.01 -0.75 7.01
CA ILE A 63 0.33 0.48 7.39
C ILE A 63 1.34 1.41 8.09
N ILE A 64 1.43 2.63 7.58
CA ILE A 64 2.25 3.70 8.14
C ILE A 64 1.47 4.37 9.26
N GLN A 65 2.11 4.48 10.42
CA GLN A 65 1.58 5.13 11.61
C GLN A 65 2.44 6.33 12.00
N TYR A 66 1.81 7.48 12.19
CA TYR A 66 2.44 8.67 12.78
C TYR A 66 1.73 9.01 14.09
N GLN A 67 2.47 9.11 15.19
CA GLN A 67 1.90 9.36 16.53
C GLN A 67 0.73 8.41 16.86
N ASP A 68 0.90 7.12 16.57
CA ASP A 68 -0.09 6.05 16.75
C ASP A 68 -1.38 6.18 15.91
N GLN A 69 -1.42 7.13 14.97
CA GLN A 69 -2.49 7.25 13.98
C GLN A 69 -2.10 6.58 12.67
N ASP A 70 -2.97 5.73 12.13
CA ASP A 70 -2.81 5.18 10.78
C ASP A 70 -2.98 6.30 9.74
N ILE A 71 -1.95 6.53 8.92
CA ILE A 71 -1.90 7.66 7.97
C ILE A 71 -1.65 7.25 6.52
N GLY A 72 -1.31 5.99 6.25
CA GLY A 72 -1.10 5.55 4.89
C GLY A 72 -0.79 4.07 4.74
N TYR A 73 -0.78 3.62 3.49
CA TYR A 73 -0.43 2.27 3.07
C TYR A 73 0.92 2.29 2.36
N ILE A 74 1.73 1.24 2.54
CA ILE A 74 2.99 1.03 1.83
C ILE A 74 3.10 -0.42 1.38
N GLN A 75 3.66 -0.61 0.18
CA GLN A 75 3.99 -1.92 -0.36
C GLN A 75 5.45 -1.91 -0.82
N THR A 76 6.20 -2.94 -0.46
CA THR A 76 7.57 -3.14 -0.90
C THR A 76 7.72 -4.50 -1.54
N TYR A 77 8.38 -4.56 -2.67
CA TYR A 77 8.70 -5.80 -3.38
C TYR A 77 10.19 -5.78 -3.78
N PRO A 78 10.87 -6.94 -3.75
CA PRO A 78 12.20 -7.04 -4.32
C PRO A 78 12.12 -6.82 -5.83
N ILE A 79 13.00 -5.96 -6.34
CA ILE A 79 13.17 -5.77 -7.78
C ILE A 79 14.18 -6.84 -8.25
N ASP A 80 13.78 -7.69 -9.18
CA ASP A 80 14.69 -8.67 -9.77
C ASP A 80 15.77 -7.97 -10.63
N LYS A 81 16.94 -8.61 -10.78
CA LYS A 81 18.10 -8.01 -11.47
C LYS A 81 17.79 -7.55 -12.91
N GLU A 82 16.83 -8.19 -13.58
CA GLU A 82 16.44 -7.86 -14.96
C GLU A 82 15.56 -6.60 -15.03
N GLU A 83 14.78 -6.28 -13.99
CA GLU A 83 13.97 -5.05 -13.94
C GLU A 83 14.83 -3.80 -13.67
N ARG A 84 15.97 -3.95 -12.97
CA ARG A 84 16.91 -2.84 -12.74
C ARG A 84 17.46 -2.24 -14.03
N GLU A 85 17.72 -3.06 -15.06
CA GLU A 85 18.21 -2.55 -16.35
C GLU A 85 17.15 -1.70 -17.09
N ILE A 86 15.86 -1.95 -16.87
CA ILE A 86 14.75 -1.23 -17.52
C ILE A 86 14.56 0.16 -16.91
N VAL A 87 14.79 0.32 -15.60
CA VAL A 87 14.68 1.64 -14.92
C VAL A 87 15.86 2.54 -15.28
N GLU A 88 17.07 1.99 -15.39
CA GLU A 88 18.27 2.76 -15.77
C GLU A 88 18.28 3.20 -17.25
N THR A 89 17.46 2.59 -18.11
CA THR A 89 17.39 2.89 -19.54
C THR A 89 16.20 3.77 -19.95
N ARG A 90 15.32 4.17 -19.02
CA ARG A 90 14.29 5.20 -19.28
C ARG A 90 14.88 6.60 -19.06
N PRO A 91 14.93 7.47 -20.10
CA PRO A 91 15.50 8.81 -20.02
C PRO A 91 14.64 9.79 -19.21
#